data_AF-A0A2T6GC53-F1
#
_entry.id   AF-A0A2T6GC53-F1
#
_cell.length_a   1.000
_cell.length_b   1.000
_cell.length_c   1.000
_cell.angle_alpha   90.00
_cell.angle_beta   90.00
_cell.angle_gamma   90.00
#
_symmetry.space_group_name_H-M   'P 1'
#
loop_
_entity.id
_entity.type
_entity.pdbx_description
1 polymer ?
#
loop_
_entity_poly.entity_id
_entity_poly.type
_entity_poly.pdbx_seq_one_letter_code
_entity_poly.pdbx_strand_id
1 'polypeptide(L)'
;MPLSLIDRYRGSLLGLACGDAVGTSVEFKPRGSFAPLTDLLGGGPFNLKPGQWTDDTSMALCLGESLLHKNGFDPADQMGRYLNWWQWGYLSATGECFDIGMTVRQALIDFQEHGRPFAGSTDPQTAGNGSLMRLTPVVLFHYPDLQRVHELAGASSRTTHGAAEAVECCQLLAGLIAKALGGASKLELQRLDTTGLSQSKVVALAQGGYLHKTREQIRGNGYCVDSLEAALWCFQHSDSFADAVLAAANLGEDADTTAAIVGQLAGAFYGVQGIPPHWLACLHMAEEIQAMADQLLQAAQRQQPARPLNGSCLCRGVQYQVERLDMPIGHCHCQTCRKAHAAAFASTAGVMREHFRWTRGQELLRAFESSPGKLRHFCSVCGSHLLAERPGQPHVILRVATLDDDPGQTPQVHIWTAHDVPWLAHEALERWPEWQPSRD
;
A
#
# COMPACT_ATOMS: atom_id res chain seq x y z
N MET A 1 -11.26 6.17 -19.12
CA MET A 1 -11.71 5.41 -17.93
C MET A 1 -11.02 6.00 -16.71
N PRO A 2 -11.66 6.07 -15.54
CA PRO A 2 -10.97 6.47 -14.32
C PRO A 2 -9.82 5.48 -14.03
N LEU A 3 -8.67 5.98 -13.59
CA LEU A 3 -7.52 5.15 -13.23
C LEU A 3 -7.89 4.26 -12.04
N SER A 4 -7.63 2.96 -12.16
CA SER A 4 -7.77 2.02 -11.05
C SER A 4 -6.59 2.13 -10.08
N LEU A 5 -6.71 1.56 -8.88
CA LEU A 5 -5.60 1.58 -7.91
C LEU A 5 -4.38 0.83 -8.44
N ILE A 6 -4.57 -0.29 -9.15
CA ILE A 6 -3.45 -1.05 -9.72
C ILE A 6 -2.72 -0.25 -10.81
N ASP A 7 -3.44 0.56 -11.60
CA ASP A 7 -2.81 1.43 -12.59
C ASP A 7 -1.84 2.42 -11.95
N ARG A 8 -2.20 2.94 -10.77
CA ARG A 8 -1.39 3.88 -9.99
C ARG A 8 -0.20 3.19 -9.31
N TYR A 9 -0.38 1.97 -8.80
CA TYR A 9 0.71 1.17 -8.24
C TYR A 9 1.78 0.88 -9.30
N ARG A 10 1.35 0.35 -10.46
CA ARG A 10 2.23 0.09 -11.60
C ARG A 10 2.90 1.36 -12.08
N GLY A 11 2.12 2.43 -12.25
CA GLY A 11 2.61 3.73 -12.68
C GLY A 11 3.69 4.27 -11.75
N SER A 12 3.51 4.18 -10.43
CA SER A 12 4.48 4.69 -9.45
C SER A 12 5.83 3.97 -9.52
N LEU A 13 5.83 2.64 -9.58
CA LEU A 13 7.07 1.85 -9.57
C LEU A 13 7.76 1.83 -10.94
N LEU A 14 7.01 1.70 -12.04
CA LEU A 14 7.56 1.85 -13.40
C LEU A 14 7.99 3.29 -13.68
N GLY A 15 7.28 4.26 -13.10
CA GLY A 15 7.57 5.67 -13.27
C GLY A 15 8.88 6.08 -12.63
N LEU A 16 9.20 5.53 -11.45
CA LEU A 16 10.54 5.61 -10.83
C LEU A 16 11.61 5.16 -11.83
N ALA A 17 11.49 3.94 -12.35
CA ALA A 17 12.49 3.35 -13.23
C ALA A 17 12.61 4.06 -14.59
N CYS A 18 11.50 4.58 -15.13
CA CYS A 18 11.54 5.42 -16.33
C CYS A 18 12.23 6.75 -16.05
N GLY A 19 11.96 7.37 -14.88
CA GLY A 19 12.58 8.62 -14.47
C GLY A 19 14.10 8.50 -14.39
N ASP A 20 14.56 7.51 -13.62
CA ASP A 20 15.95 7.09 -13.49
C ASP A 20 16.61 6.89 -14.88
N ALA A 21 16.07 5.99 -15.71
CA ALA A 21 16.63 5.67 -17.02
C ALA A 21 16.66 6.86 -18.01
N VAL A 22 15.75 7.83 -17.86
CA VAL A 22 15.78 9.08 -18.64
C VAL A 22 16.88 9.99 -18.11
N GLY A 23 16.91 10.25 -16.80
CA GLY A 23 17.78 11.24 -16.17
C GLY A 23 19.27 10.89 -16.24
N THR A 24 19.63 9.61 -16.14
CA THR A 24 21.05 9.16 -16.18
C THR A 24 21.77 9.60 -17.46
N SER A 25 21.03 9.80 -18.56
CA SER A 25 21.57 10.27 -19.86
C SER A 25 22.35 11.60 -19.77
N VAL A 26 22.03 12.44 -18.79
CA VAL A 26 22.62 13.78 -18.58
C VAL A 26 23.12 14.01 -17.17
N GLU A 27 23.28 12.94 -16.41
CA GLU A 27 23.83 12.96 -15.08
C GLU A 27 25.22 13.62 -15.04
N PHE A 28 25.48 14.36 -13.97
CA PHE A 28 26.65 15.19 -13.73
C PHE A 28 26.86 16.35 -14.73
N LYS A 29 25.96 16.55 -15.70
CA LYS A 29 26.06 17.67 -16.65
C LYS A 29 25.39 18.93 -16.08
N PRO A 30 26.08 20.09 -16.10
CA PRO A 30 25.45 21.35 -15.75
C PRO A 30 24.24 21.65 -16.63
N ARG A 31 23.22 22.30 -16.06
CA ARG A 31 22.05 22.74 -16.82
C ARG A 31 22.45 23.55 -18.05
N GLY A 32 21.87 23.20 -19.19
CA GLY A 32 22.09 23.91 -20.46
C GLY A 32 23.43 23.60 -21.12
N SER A 33 24.26 22.73 -20.56
CA SER A 33 25.52 22.27 -21.19
C SER A 33 25.32 21.07 -22.13
N PHE A 34 24.07 20.66 -22.37
CA PHE A 34 23.71 19.50 -23.18
C PHE A 34 22.49 19.80 -24.04
N ALA A 35 22.35 19.07 -25.15
CA ALA A 35 21.13 19.12 -25.95
C ALA A 35 19.96 18.61 -25.10
N PRO A 36 18.83 19.33 -24.99
CA PRO A 36 17.73 18.93 -24.13
C PRO A 36 17.27 17.50 -24.43
N LEU A 37 17.09 16.72 -23.38
CA LEU A 37 16.48 15.40 -23.49
C LEU A 37 15.04 15.56 -23.95
N THR A 38 14.68 14.82 -24.99
CA THR A 38 13.31 14.75 -25.52
C THR A 38 12.71 13.36 -25.41
N ASP A 39 13.50 12.37 -25.01
CA ASP A 39 13.13 10.96 -25.00
C ASP A 39 14.03 10.16 -24.05
N LEU A 40 13.76 8.86 -23.91
CA LEU A 40 14.56 7.89 -23.19
C LEU A 40 15.68 7.38 -24.13
N LEU A 41 16.89 7.93 -23.98
CA LEU A 41 17.98 7.77 -24.96
C LEU A 41 19.14 6.88 -24.49
N GLY A 42 19.29 6.66 -23.18
CA GLY A 42 20.49 6.04 -22.60
C GLY A 42 21.73 6.92 -22.72
N GLY A 43 22.91 6.32 -22.74
CA GLY A 43 24.19 7.01 -22.72
C GLY A 43 24.59 7.37 -21.29
N GLY A 44 24.76 8.66 -21.01
CA GLY A 44 25.20 9.11 -19.69
C GLY A 44 26.66 8.76 -19.36
N PRO A 45 27.10 8.99 -18.11
CA PRO A 45 28.45 8.69 -17.66
C PRO A 45 28.79 7.19 -17.69
N PHE A 46 27.78 6.32 -17.62
CA PHE A 46 27.93 4.87 -17.60
C PHE A 46 27.71 4.19 -18.96
N ASN A 47 27.44 4.95 -20.03
CA ASN A 47 27.18 4.46 -21.37
C ASN A 47 26.08 3.37 -21.43
N LEU A 48 24.98 3.63 -20.73
CA LEU A 48 23.83 2.74 -20.60
C LEU A 48 23.07 2.61 -21.93
N LYS A 49 22.47 1.45 -22.17
CA LYS A 49 21.50 1.29 -23.25
C LYS A 49 20.20 2.03 -22.90
N PRO A 50 19.43 2.47 -23.91
CA PRO A 50 18.08 2.98 -23.65
C PRO A 50 17.29 2.00 -22.76
N GLY A 51 16.83 2.49 -21.61
CA GLY A 51 15.94 1.79 -20.70
C GLY A 51 16.65 1.11 -19.53
N GLN A 52 17.99 1.10 -19.53
CA GLN A 52 18.75 0.73 -18.34
C GLN A 52 18.75 1.89 -17.33
N TRP A 53 18.57 1.52 -16.07
CA TRP A 53 18.43 2.38 -14.89
C TRP A 53 19.59 2.13 -13.91
N THR A 54 19.75 2.98 -12.88
CA THR A 54 20.91 3.07 -11.98
C THR A 54 20.66 2.45 -10.59
N ASP A 55 21.34 2.94 -9.56
CA ASP A 55 21.17 2.50 -8.18
C ASP A 55 19.80 2.86 -7.61
N ASP A 56 19.20 3.97 -8.05
CA ASP A 56 17.83 4.39 -7.79
C ASP A 56 16.83 3.23 -7.84
N THR A 57 16.71 2.63 -9.03
CA THR A 57 15.81 1.52 -9.28
C THR A 57 16.30 0.23 -8.63
N SER A 58 17.61 -0.02 -8.63
CA SER A 58 18.20 -1.21 -7.97
C SER A 58 17.79 -1.28 -6.49
N MET A 59 17.92 -0.16 -5.78
CA MET A 59 17.59 -0.07 -4.36
C MET A 59 16.07 -0.04 -4.12
N ALA A 60 15.27 0.47 -5.05
CA ALA A 60 13.82 0.36 -4.99
C ALA A 60 13.37 -1.11 -5.09
N LEU A 61 13.91 -1.86 -6.06
CA LEU A 61 13.59 -3.28 -6.24
C LEU A 61 14.03 -4.13 -5.05
N CYS A 62 15.22 -3.86 -4.51
CA CYS A 62 15.70 -4.51 -3.29
C CYS A 62 14.75 -4.25 -2.09
N LEU A 63 14.23 -3.03 -1.94
CA LEU A 63 13.24 -2.71 -0.89
C LEU A 63 11.92 -3.45 -1.13
N GLY A 64 11.41 -3.44 -2.37
CA GLY A 64 10.17 -4.12 -2.73
C GLY A 64 10.23 -5.62 -2.48
N GLU A 65 11.32 -6.28 -2.86
CA GLU A 65 11.53 -7.69 -2.56
C GLU A 65 11.62 -7.97 -1.06
N SER A 66 12.28 -7.10 -0.29
CA SER A 66 12.37 -7.28 1.17
C SER A 66 10.97 -7.27 1.79
N LEU A 67 10.16 -6.27 1.45
CA LEU A 67 8.78 -6.13 1.93
C LEU A 67 7.93 -7.37 1.60
N LEU A 68 8.02 -7.85 0.36
CA LEU A 68 7.25 -9.00 -0.11
C LEU A 68 7.70 -10.30 0.54
N HIS A 69 9.01 -10.56 0.60
CA HIS A 69 9.57 -11.79 1.17
C HIS A 69 9.38 -11.87 2.68
N LYS A 70 9.50 -10.73 3.37
CA LYS A 70 9.34 -10.64 4.82
C LYS A 70 7.90 -10.43 5.26
N ASN A 71 6.99 -10.17 4.30
CA ASN A 71 5.60 -9.79 4.54
C ASN A 71 5.49 -8.64 5.57
N GLY A 72 6.39 -7.66 5.45
CA GLY A 72 6.56 -6.59 6.42
C GLY A 72 7.86 -5.83 6.21
N PHE A 73 8.01 -4.70 6.91
CA PHE A 73 9.26 -3.95 6.91
C PHE A 73 10.29 -4.58 7.84
N ASP A 74 11.38 -5.09 7.26
CA ASP A 74 12.53 -5.66 7.97
C ASP A 74 13.80 -4.91 7.52
N PRO A 75 14.33 -3.98 8.34
CA PRO A 75 15.44 -3.13 7.93
C PRO A 75 16.75 -3.91 7.78
N ALA A 76 16.89 -5.07 8.43
CA ALA A 76 18.09 -5.92 8.28
C ALA A 76 18.07 -6.68 6.95
N ASP A 77 16.91 -7.20 6.54
CA ASP A 77 16.73 -7.83 5.22
C ASP A 77 16.88 -6.79 4.08
N GLN A 78 16.34 -5.57 4.27
CA GLN A 78 16.54 -4.45 3.35
C GLN A 78 18.03 -4.16 3.13
N MET A 79 18.80 -3.97 4.21
CA MET A 79 20.24 -3.70 4.12
C MET A 79 21.02 -4.89 3.57
N GLY A 80 20.61 -6.13 3.89
CA GLY A 80 21.20 -7.34 3.32
C GLY A 80 21.03 -7.43 1.80
N ARG A 81 19.87 -7.01 1.27
CA ARG A 81 19.66 -6.95 -0.18
C ARG A 81 20.46 -5.84 -0.84
N TYR A 82 20.62 -4.69 -0.19
CA TYR A 82 21.52 -3.63 -0.65
C TYR A 82 22.99 -4.08 -0.67
N LEU A 83 23.43 -4.89 0.31
CA LEU A 83 24.74 -5.53 0.26
C LEU A 83 24.86 -6.50 -0.93
N ASN A 84 23.82 -7.30 -1.20
CA ASN A 84 23.82 -8.21 -2.35
C ASN A 84 23.91 -7.45 -3.68
N TRP A 85 23.17 -6.35 -3.80
CA TRP A 85 23.28 -5.45 -4.94
C TRP A 85 24.71 -4.90 -5.05
N TRP A 86 25.23 -4.31 -3.98
CA TRP A 86 26.55 -3.68 -3.98
C TRP A 86 27.68 -4.66 -4.29
N GLN A 87 27.64 -5.88 -3.76
CA GLN A 87 28.71 -6.86 -3.93
C GLN A 87 28.59 -7.72 -5.18
N TRP A 88 27.37 -8.00 -5.65
CA TRP A 88 27.10 -9.02 -6.66
C TRP A 88 26.22 -8.55 -7.82
N GLY A 89 25.87 -7.26 -7.89
CA GLY A 89 24.99 -6.73 -8.93
C GLY A 89 23.57 -7.29 -8.87
N TYR A 90 23.12 -7.76 -7.69
CA TYR A 90 21.77 -8.25 -7.49
C TYR A 90 20.74 -7.17 -7.84
N LEU A 91 19.79 -7.48 -8.74
CA LEU A 91 18.81 -6.52 -9.26
C LEU A 91 19.46 -5.26 -9.85
N SER A 92 20.54 -5.43 -10.62
CA SER A 92 21.17 -4.37 -11.42
C SER A 92 20.79 -4.50 -12.89
N ALA A 93 20.57 -3.36 -13.57
CA ALA A 93 20.31 -3.33 -15.00
C ALA A 93 21.51 -3.73 -15.88
N THR A 94 22.73 -3.76 -15.32
CA THR A 94 23.97 -4.12 -16.03
C THR A 94 24.58 -5.44 -15.54
N GLY A 95 24.03 -6.01 -14.46
CA GLY A 95 24.57 -7.21 -13.80
C GLY A 95 25.69 -6.93 -12.80
N GLU A 96 26.09 -5.68 -12.60
CA GLU A 96 27.10 -5.25 -11.62
C GLU A 96 26.59 -4.02 -10.84
N CYS A 97 27.14 -3.75 -9.65
CA CYS A 97 26.88 -2.49 -8.96
C CYS A 97 27.66 -1.36 -9.61
N PHE A 98 26.97 -0.28 -9.96
CA PHE A 98 27.54 0.98 -10.38
C PHE A 98 26.73 2.12 -9.75
N ASP A 99 27.27 3.33 -9.82
CA ASP A 99 26.61 4.56 -9.37
C ASP A 99 26.26 4.66 -7.88
N ILE A 100 26.81 3.78 -7.03
CA ILE A 100 26.52 3.82 -5.61
C ILE A 100 26.95 5.15 -4.95
N GLY A 101 25.99 5.89 -4.43
CA GLY A 101 26.24 7.10 -3.64
C GLY A 101 27.11 6.84 -2.39
N MET A 102 28.00 7.79 -2.07
CA MET A 102 28.96 7.65 -0.96
C MET A 102 28.30 7.42 0.40
N THR A 103 27.17 8.08 0.68
CA THR A 103 26.42 7.91 1.94
C THR A 103 25.81 6.51 2.04
N VAL A 104 25.30 5.98 0.93
CA VAL A 104 24.79 4.59 0.87
C VAL A 104 25.94 3.62 1.12
N ARG A 105 27.05 3.77 0.39
CA ARG A 105 28.23 2.93 0.55
C ARG A 105 28.73 2.91 2.00
N GLN A 106 28.81 4.07 2.65
CA GLN A 106 29.24 4.16 4.05
C GLN A 106 28.29 3.45 5.02
N ALA A 107 26.98 3.58 4.81
CA ALA A 107 25.98 2.88 5.62
C ALA A 107 26.04 1.35 5.41
N LEU A 108 26.29 0.89 4.18
CA LEU A 108 26.47 -0.54 3.89
C LEU A 108 27.73 -1.10 4.56
N ILE A 109 28.83 -0.34 4.58
CA ILE A 109 30.05 -0.71 5.32
C ILE A 109 29.75 -0.83 6.82
N ASP A 110 29.12 0.18 7.44
CA ASP A 110 28.79 0.13 8.88
C ASP A 110 27.86 -1.05 9.20
N PHE A 111 26.87 -1.33 8.35
CA PHE A 111 26.00 -2.50 8.50
C PHE A 111 26.76 -3.82 8.37
N GLN A 112 27.68 -3.94 7.41
CA GLN A 112 28.47 -5.15 7.23
C GLN A 112 29.41 -5.40 8.42
N GLU A 113 29.99 -4.35 8.99
CA GLU A 113 30.93 -4.44 10.11
C GLU A 113 30.23 -4.65 11.47
N HIS A 114 29.07 -4.03 11.66
CA HIS A 114 28.44 -3.95 12.99
C HIS A 114 27.03 -4.57 13.07
N GLY A 115 26.43 -4.96 11.95
CA GLY A 115 25.10 -5.58 11.90
C GLY A 115 23.95 -4.64 12.29
N ARG A 116 24.17 -3.32 12.35
CA ARG A 116 23.16 -2.32 12.72
C ARG A 116 22.34 -1.90 11.50
N PRO A 117 21.06 -2.27 11.39
CA PRO A 117 20.30 -2.06 10.16
C PRO A 117 19.92 -0.59 9.90
N PHE A 118 19.89 0.24 10.95
CA PHE A 118 19.76 1.69 10.83
C PHE A 118 21.15 2.34 10.85
N ALA A 119 21.88 2.20 9.75
CA ALA A 119 23.27 2.65 9.60
C ALA A 119 23.40 4.05 8.99
N GLY A 120 22.28 4.73 8.70
CA GLY A 120 22.32 6.06 8.10
C GLY A 120 22.87 7.12 9.04
N SER A 121 23.82 7.92 8.53
CA SER A 121 24.37 9.06 9.27
C SER A 121 23.28 10.07 9.63
N THR A 122 23.31 10.57 10.87
CA THR A 122 22.43 11.65 11.35
C THR A 122 23.03 13.05 11.19
N ASP A 123 24.24 13.16 10.65
CA ASP A 123 24.88 14.45 10.36
C ASP A 123 24.08 15.20 9.27
N PRO A 124 23.65 16.46 9.52
CA PRO A 124 22.98 17.28 8.51
C PRO A 124 23.74 17.41 7.17
N GLN A 125 25.06 17.33 7.18
CA GLN A 125 25.89 17.39 5.96
C GLN A 125 25.78 16.13 5.08
N THR A 126 25.12 15.08 5.57
CA THR A 126 24.86 13.82 4.85
C THR A 126 23.41 13.68 4.38
N ALA A 127 22.67 14.80 4.31
CA ALA A 127 21.27 14.86 3.86
C ALA A 127 21.12 14.69 2.33
N GLY A 128 21.64 13.58 1.81
CA GLY A 128 21.53 13.18 0.42
C GLY A 128 20.13 12.72 0.03
N ASN A 129 19.82 12.76 -1.26
CA ASN A 129 18.55 12.33 -1.86
C ASN A 129 18.42 10.79 -2.01
N GLY A 130 19.45 10.00 -1.72
CA GLY A 130 19.45 8.57 -2.05
C GLY A 130 18.45 7.68 -1.26
N SER A 131 17.72 8.22 -0.27
CA SER A 131 16.56 7.54 0.32
C SER A 131 15.23 7.89 -0.37
N LEU A 132 15.14 9.05 -1.03
CA LEU A 132 13.95 9.48 -1.80
C LEU A 132 13.80 8.68 -3.09
N MET A 133 14.92 8.40 -3.77
CA MET A 133 14.95 7.69 -5.05
C MET A 133 14.24 6.34 -5.03
N ARG A 134 14.26 5.66 -3.87
CA ARG A 134 13.80 4.27 -3.69
C ARG A 134 12.52 4.12 -2.88
N LEU A 135 11.80 5.22 -2.64
CA LEU A 135 10.80 5.29 -1.58
C LEU A 135 9.50 4.53 -1.90
N THR A 136 9.06 4.52 -3.16
CA THR A 136 7.70 4.08 -3.50
C THR A 136 7.30 2.68 -3.02
N PRO A 137 8.15 1.62 -2.99
CA PRO A 137 7.73 0.29 -2.55
C PRO A 137 7.18 0.26 -1.13
N VAL A 138 7.79 1.00 -0.17
CA VAL A 138 7.28 1.04 1.21
C VAL A 138 5.94 1.77 1.32
N VAL A 139 5.69 2.74 0.43
CA VAL A 139 4.40 3.43 0.34
C VAL A 139 3.34 2.48 -0.20
N LEU A 140 3.61 1.81 -1.32
CA LEU A 140 2.68 0.89 -1.98
C LEU A 140 2.27 -0.26 -1.06
N PHE A 141 3.21 -0.80 -0.29
CA PHE A 141 2.98 -1.95 0.58
C PHE A 141 2.11 -1.63 1.80
N HIS A 142 2.19 -0.41 2.35
CA HIS A 142 1.48 -0.03 3.57
C HIS A 142 0.24 0.83 3.33
N TYR A 143 0.01 1.33 2.12
CA TYR A 143 -1.22 2.02 1.76
C TYR A 143 -2.46 1.11 1.91
N PRO A 144 -3.59 1.57 2.46
CA PRO A 144 -3.96 2.95 2.78
C PRO A 144 -3.71 3.38 4.24
N ASP A 145 -2.93 2.64 5.02
CA ASP A 145 -2.58 3.06 6.39
C ASP A 145 -1.56 4.21 6.35
N LEU A 146 -2.07 5.44 6.33
CA LEU A 146 -1.26 6.65 6.21
C LEU A 146 -0.29 6.85 7.38
N GLN A 147 -0.66 6.38 8.58
CA GLN A 147 0.22 6.43 9.74
C GLN A 147 1.42 5.49 9.52
N ARG A 148 1.15 4.26 9.05
CA ARG A 148 2.20 3.29 8.77
C ARG A 148 3.08 3.70 7.59
N VAL A 149 2.48 4.26 6.52
CA VAL A 149 3.21 4.86 5.39
C VAL A 149 4.18 5.94 5.88
N HIS A 150 3.72 6.87 6.72
CA HIS A 150 4.56 7.94 7.27
C HIS A 150 5.69 7.40 8.16
N GLU A 151 5.38 6.49 9.08
CA GLU A 151 6.36 5.90 9.99
C GLU A 151 7.46 5.14 9.23
N LEU A 152 7.06 4.28 8.29
CA LEU A 152 7.98 3.39 7.59
C LEU A 152 8.71 4.03 6.43
N ALA A 153 8.19 5.10 5.83
CA ALA A 153 8.97 5.98 4.96
C ALA A 153 10.21 6.53 5.69
N GLY A 154 10.00 7.05 6.91
CA GLY A 154 11.10 7.53 7.74
C GLY A 154 12.05 6.40 8.18
N ALA A 155 11.51 5.23 8.54
CA ALA A 155 12.33 4.07 8.90
C ALA A 155 13.19 3.56 7.73
N SER A 156 12.62 3.46 6.53
CA SER A 156 13.34 3.07 5.31
C SER A 156 14.47 4.04 5.00
N SER A 157 14.27 5.36 5.17
CA SER A 157 15.34 6.34 5.01
C SER A 157 16.51 6.07 5.96
N ARG A 158 16.24 5.90 7.26
CA ARG A 158 17.27 5.74 8.31
C ARG A 158 18.21 4.55 8.11
N THR A 159 17.88 3.61 7.23
CA THR A 159 18.79 2.50 6.89
C THR A 159 20.09 3.00 6.27
N THR A 160 20.04 4.04 5.43
CA THR A 160 21.24 4.64 4.82
C THR A 160 21.36 6.16 4.99
N HIS A 161 20.25 6.86 5.24
CA HIS A 161 20.18 8.31 5.43
C HIS A 161 19.39 8.65 6.70
N GLY A 162 20.11 8.98 7.77
CA GLY A 162 19.54 9.29 9.09
C GLY A 162 19.36 10.79 9.37
N ALA A 163 19.88 11.66 8.49
CA ALA A 163 19.76 13.11 8.63
C ALA A 163 18.28 13.52 8.63
N ALA A 164 17.90 14.42 9.54
CA ALA A 164 16.50 14.77 9.78
C ALA A 164 15.78 15.27 8.51
N GLU A 165 16.46 16.07 7.69
CA GLU A 165 15.90 16.56 6.42
C GLU A 165 15.64 15.42 5.42
N ALA A 166 16.52 14.43 5.30
CA ALA A 166 16.32 13.28 4.41
C ALA A 166 15.14 12.40 4.86
N VAL A 167 15.03 12.17 6.17
CA VAL A 167 13.91 11.43 6.78
C VAL A 167 12.58 12.13 6.54
N GLU A 168 12.51 13.43 6.83
CA GLU A 168 11.28 14.23 6.66
C GLU A 168 10.91 14.43 5.20
N CYS A 169 11.89 14.56 4.28
CA CYS A 169 11.62 14.57 2.85
C CYS A 169 10.96 13.26 2.39
N CYS A 170 11.44 12.11 2.87
CA CYS A 170 10.82 10.81 2.56
C CYS A 170 9.37 10.74 3.09
N GLN A 171 9.12 11.24 4.30
CA GLN A 171 7.77 11.30 4.87
C GLN A 171 6.84 12.19 4.05
N LEU A 172 7.34 13.34 3.60
CA LEU A 172 6.60 14.27 2.74
C LEU A 172 6.24 13.62 1.39
N LEU A 173 7.24 13.06 0.69
CA LEU A 173 7.02 12.40 -0.60
C LEU A 173 6.07 11.20 -0.46
N ALA A 174 6.20 10.40 0.61
CA ALA A 174 5.32 9.27 0.88
C ALA A 174 3.85 9.71 1.04
N GLY A 175 3.60 10.83 1.75
CA GLY A 175 2.27 11.40 1.88
C GLY A 175 1.68 11.86 0.54
N LEU A 176 2.50 12.43 -0.35
CA LEU A 176 2.06 12.86 -1.68
C LEU A 176 1.73 11.68 -2.57
N ILE A 177 2.58 10.65 -2.59
CA ILE A 177 2.31 9.41 -3.32
C ILE A 177 1.03 8.77 -2.79
N ALA A 178 0.85 8.63 -1.48
CA ALA A 178 -0.36 8.06 -0.88
C ALA A 178 -1.64 8.84 -1.24
N LYS A 179 -1.58 10.18 -1.26
CA LYS A 179 -2.70 11.01 -1.76
C LYS A 179 -2.97 10.77 -3.24
N ALA A 180 -1.94 10.67 -4.07
CA ALA A 180 -2.08 10.40 -5.50
C ALA A 180 -2.69 9.00 -5.76
N LEU A 181 -2.30 7.98 -5.00
CA LEU A 181 -2.93 6.65 -4.99
C LEU A 181 -4.42 6.73 -4.66
N GLY A 182 -4.79 7.60 -3.72
CA GLY A 182 -6.19 7.89 -3.36
C GLY A 182 -6.97 8.72 -4.39
N GLY A 183 -6.33 9.14 -5.50
CA GLY A 183 -6.97 9.89 -6.58
C GLY A 183 -7.05 11.40 -6.34
N ALA A 184 -6.22 11.96 -5.45
CA ALA A 184 -6.14 13.41 -5.24
C ALA A 184 -5.80 14.15 -6.54
N SER A 185 -6.42 15.31 -6.74
CA SER A 185 -6.12 16.26 -7.81
C SER A 185 -4.75 16.92 -7.60
N LYS A 186 -4.17 17.50 -8.65
CA LYS A 186 -2.93 18.28 -8.54
C LYS A 186 -3.00 19.39 -7.49
N LEU A 187 -4.13 20.07 -7.39
CA LEU A 187 -4.38 21.12 -6.40
C LEU A 187 -4.29 20.57 -4.97
N GLU A 188 -4.87 19.39 -4.71
CA GLU A 188 -4.80 18.71 -3.41
C GLU A 188 -3.41 18.16 -3.08
N LEU A 189 -2.55 18.01 -4.09
CA LEU A 189 -1.14 17.62 -3.97
C LEU A 189 -0.17 18.81 -3.83
N GLN A 190 -0.65 20.06 -3.93
CA GLN A 190 0.20 21.24 -3.74
C GLN A 190 0.63 21.44 -2.27
N ARG A 191 -0.20 20.95 -1.34
CA ARG A 191 0.02 21.14 0.10
C ARG A 191 -0.29 19.86 0.88
N LEU A 192 0.51 19.63 1.90
CA LEU A 192 0.30 18.57 2.89
C LEU A 192 0.23 19.12 4.30
N ASP A 193 -0.34 18.31 5.19
CA ASP A 193 -0.27 18.55 6.62
C ASP A 193 1.20 18.55 7.05
N THR A 194 1.58 19.56 7.83
CA THR A 194 2.94 19.73 8.35
C THR A 194 3.09 19.12 9.74
N THR A 195 2.03 18.52 10.29
CA THR A 195 2.05 17.84 11.58
C THR A 195 3.11 16.75 11.59
N GLY A 196 4.09 16.87 12.49
CA GLY A 196 5.20 15.92 12.61
C GLY A 196 6.48 16.31 11.87
N LEU A 197 6.46 17.35 11.02
CA LEU A 197 7.66 17.90 10.38
C LEU A 197 8.30 18.96 11.26
N SER A 198 9.62 18.90 11.42
CA SER A 198 10.41 19.82 12.25
C SER A 198 11.42 20.64 11.45
N GLN A 199 11.81 20.18 10.26
CA GLN A 199 12.80 20.85 9.42
C GLN A 199 12.14 21.97 8.60
N SER A 200 12.55 23.22 8.86
CA SER A 200 11.92 24.41 8.28
C SER A 200 11.86 24.42 6.75
N LYS A 201 12.88 23.90 6.09
CA LYS A 201 12.90 23.78 4.63
C LYS A 201 11.89 22.75 4.13
N VAL A 202 11.75 21.60 4.80
CA VAL A 202 10.76 20.57 4.45
C VAL A 202 9.34 21.07 4.71
N VAL A 203 9.13 21.79 5.81
CA VAL A 203 7.85 22.48 6.09
C VAL A 203 7.51 23.47 4.98
N ALA A 204 8.49 24.24 4.48
CA ALA A 204 8.27 25.16 3.36
C ALA A 204 7.87 24.43 2.07
N LEU A 205 8.45 23.25 1.79
CA LEU A 205 8.03 22.40 0.68
C LEU A 205 6.59 21.92 0.87
N ALA A 206 6.26 21.40 2.05
CA ALA A 206 4.92 20.91 2.39
C ALA A 206 3.82 21.98 2.26
N GLN A 207 4.18 23.26 2.44
CA GLN A 207 3.29 24.41 2.29
C GLN A 207 3.22 24.97 0.85
N GLY A 208 3.97 24.39 -0.08
CA GLY A 208 3.98 24.79 -1.49
C GLY A 208 4.93 25.93 -1.82
N GLY A 209 6.00 26.14 -1.04
CA GLY A 209 6.99 27.21 -1.25
C GLY A 209 7.70 27.17 -2.61
N TYR A 210 7.58 26.06 -3.33
CA TYR A 210 8.13 25.86 -4.66
C TYR A 210 7.21 26.36 -5.79
N LEU A 211 5.89 26.47 -5.57
CA LEU A 211 4.89 26.66 -6.64
C LEU A 211 5.08 27.91 -7.50
N HIS A 212 5.67 28.97 -6.95
CA HIS A 212 5.86 30.24 -7.63
C HIS A 212 7.32 30.51 -8.01
N LYS A 213 8.21 29.53 -7.85
CA LYS A 213 9.60 29.64 -8.27
C LYS A 213 9.68 29.58 -9.79
N THR A 214 10.61 30.36 -10.33
CA THR A 214 11.05 30.26 -11.73
C THR A 214 11.95 29.04 -11.92
N ARG A 215 12.07 28.54 -13.14
CA ARG A 215 12.94 27.39 -13.45
C ARG A 215 14.38 27.62 -13.01
N GLU A 216 14.88 28.85 -13.12
CA GLU A 216 16.25 29.24 -12.77
C GLU A 216 16.54 29.15 -11.27
N GLN A 217 15.51 29.20 -10.43
CA GLN A 217 15.61 29.06 -8.96
C GLN A 217 15.59 27.60 -8.51
N ILE A 218 15.16 26.67 -9.37
CA ILE A 218 15.10 25.24 -9.07
C ILE A 218 16.48 24.60 -9.29
N ARG A 219 16.87 23.68 -8.41
CA ARG A 219 18.09 22.88 -8.50
C ARG A 219 17.75 21.42 -8.18
N GLY A 220 18.11 20.50 -9.08
CA GLY A 220 17.97 19.05 -8.86
C GLY A 220 19.35 18.46 -8.61
N ASN A 221 19.91 18.71 -7.42
CA ASN A 221 21.23 18.24 -7.02
C ASN A 221 21.12 17.17 -5.92
N GLY A 222 22.24 16.60 -5.50
CA GLY A 222 22.29 15.53 -4.48
C GLY A 222 21.73 15.87 -3.10
N TYR A 223 21.36 17.12 -2.81
CA TYR A 223 20.72 17.49 -1.55
C TYR A 223 19.22 17.16 -1.58
N CYS A 224 18.75 16.41 -0.59
CA CYS A 224 17.38 15.87 -0.55
C CYS A 224 16.28 16.93 -0.69
N VAL A 225 16.43 18.11 -0.06
CA VAL A 225 15.44 19.18 -0.12
C VAL A 225 15.38 19.79 -1.52
N ASP A 226 16.53 20.06 -2.14
CA ASP A 226 16.62 20.64 -3.49
C ASP A 226 16.05 19.65 -4.53
N SER A 227 16.47 18.38 -4.47
CA SER A 227 15.93 17.30 -5.31
C SER A 227 14.41 17.16 -5.19
N LEU A 228 13.88 17.12 -3.96
CA LEU A 228 12.44 17.02 -3.74
C LEU A 228 11.72 18.28 -4.24
N GLU A 229 12.26 19.47 -3.98
CA GLU A 229 11.71 20.72 -4.50
C GLU A 229 11.60 20.71 -6.02
N ALA A 230 12.67 20.29 -6.69
CA ALA A 230 12.74 20.20 -8.14
C ALA A 230 11.72 19.22 -8.71
N ALA A 231 11.60 18.03 -8.12
CA ALA A 231 10.61 17.05 -8.54
C ALA A 231 9.17 17.55 -8.38
N LEU A 232 8.85 18.17 -7.23
CA LEU A 232 7.51 18.73 -6.99
C LEU A 232 7.19 19.91 -7.91
N TRP A 233 8.18 20.77 -8.17
CA TRP A 233 8.03 21.86 -9.12
C TRP A 233 7.76 21.35 -10.53
N CYS A 234 8.54 20.38 -11.02
CA CYS A 234 8.38 19.79 -12.34
C CYS A 234 7.02 19.08 -12.46
N PHE A 235 6.59 18.36 -11.44
CA PHE A 235 5.28 17.74 -11.40
C PHE A 235 4.15 18.78 -11.52
N GLN A 236 4.21 19.88 -10.77
CA GLN A 236 3.15 20.89 -10.79
C GLN A 236 3.12 21.74 -12.06
N HIS A 237 4.27 21.91 -12.75
CA HIS A 237 4.41 22.73 -13.96
C HIS A 237 4.40 21.95 -15.29
N SER A 238 3.98 20.69 -15.27
CA SER A 238 3.82 19.83 -16.45
C SER A 238 2.36 19.37 -16.58
N ASP A 239 1.92 18.86 -17.72
CA ASP A 239 0.54 18.33 -17.88
C ASP A 239 0.50 16.83 -18.20
N SER A 240 1.67 16.20 -18.31
CA SER A 240 1.83 14.77 -18.58
C SER A 240 2.95 14.17 -17.76
N PHE A 241 2.99 12.83 -17.68
CA PHE A 241 4.09 12.10 -17.05
C PHE A 241 5.43 12.39 -17.76
N ALA A 242 5.44 12.31 -19.09
CA ALA A 242 6.64 12.51 -19.88
C ALA A 242 7.21 13.93 -19.71
N ASP A 243 6.34 14.94 -19.72
CA ASP A 243 6.76 16.33 -19.50
C ASP A 243 7.33 16.54 -18.10
N ALA A 244 6.75 15.90 -17.07
CA ALA A 244 7.25 15.98 -15.69
C ALA A 244 8.66 15.38 -15.57
N VAL A 245 8.86 14.18 -16.10
CA VAL A 245 10.14 13.47 -16.08
C VAL A 245 11.20 14.19 -16.92
N LEU A 246 10.86 14.59 -18.14
CA LEU A 246 11.80 15.32 -19.00
C LEU A 246 12.13 16.70 -18.42
N ALA A 247 11.18 17.41 -17.80
CA ALA A 247 11.46 18.67 -17.13
C ALA A 247 12.48 18.50 -15.99
N ALA A 248 12.31 17.45 -15.18
CA ALA A 248 13.23 17.11 -14.09
C ALA A 248 14.62 16.72 -14.61
N ALA A 249 14.71 15.78 -15.56
CA ALA A 249 15.98 15.34 -16.14
C ALA A 249 16.74 16.50 -16.81
N ASN A 250 16.03 17.41 -17.49
CA ASN A 250 16.63 18.59 -18.12
C ASN A 250 17.05 19.70 -17.13
N LEU A 251 16.93 19.47 -15.82
CA LEU A 251 17.60 20.34 -14.84
C LEU A 251 19.11 20.06 -14.77
N GLY A 252 19.57 18.90 -15.24
CA GLY A 252 20.97 18.45 -15.14
C GLY A 252 21.36 18.13 -13.71
N GLU A 253 22.67 18.19 -13.42
CA GLU A 253 23.24 17.91 -12.10
C GLU A 253 22.97 16.46 -11.66
N ASP A 254 22.06 16.25 -10.71
CA ASP A 254 21.64 14.93 -10.22
C ASP A 254 20.28 14.58 -10.88
N ALA A 255 20.39 14.33 -12.18
CA ALA A 255 19.26 14.32 -13.11
C ALA A 255 18.44 13.03 -13.03
N ASP A 256 19.09 11.89 -12.85
CA ASP A 256 18.47 10.58 -12.61
C ASP A 256 17.66 10.60 -11.32
N THR A 257 18.24 10.99 -10.18
CA THR A 257 17.51 10.98 -8.91
C THR A 257 16.33 11.93 -8.94
N THR A 258 16.53 13.15 -9.45
CA THR A 258 15.42 14.13 -9.55
C THR A 258 14.30 13.60 -10.46
N ALA A 259 14.66 12.93 -11.56
CA ALA A 259 13.71 12.32 -12.49
C ALA A 259 13.01 11.09 -11.90
N ALA A 260 13.69 10.26 -11.11
CA ALA A 260 13.12 9.11 -10.41
C ALA A 260 12.13 9.55 -9.32
N ILE A 261 12.45 10.59 -8.55
CA ILE A 261 11.56 11.17 -7.53
C ILE A 261 10.26 11.67 -8.17
N VAL A 262 10.35 12.46 -9.25
CA VAL A 262 9.14 12.91 -9.94
C VAL A 262 8.41 11.74 -10.61
N GLY A 263 9.14 10.75 -11.11
CA GLY A 263 8.60 9.54 -11.72
C GLY A 263 7.70 8.75 -10.78
N GLN A 264 8.08 8.63 -9.50
CA GLN A 264 7.23 8.01 -8.46
C GLN A 264 5.88 8.74 -8.31
N LEU A 265 5.91 10.05 -8.08
CA LEU A 265 4.70 10.85 -7.85
C LEU A 265 3.83 10.97 -9.10
N ALA A 266 4.45 11.31 -10.24
CA ALA A 266 3.78 11.45 -11.52
C ALA A 266 3.19 10.11 -11.97
N GLY A 267 3.92 9.00 -11.76
CA GLY A 267 3.44 7.66 -12.04
C GLY A 267 2.22 7.27 -11.21
N ALA A 268 2.22 7.56 -9.90
CA ALA A 268 1.05 7.36 -9.05
C ALA A 268 -0.15 8.24 -9.46
N PHE A 269 0.11 9.44 -9.99
CA PHE A 269 -0.93 10.40 -10.38
C PHE A 269 -1.56 10.10 -11.75
N TYR A 270 -0.73 9.92 -12.79
CA TYR A 270 -1.16 9.68 -14.17
C TYR A 270 -1.42 8.20 -14.48
N GLY A 271 -0.98 7.28 -13.61
CA GLY A 271 -1.06 5.84 -13.81
C GLY A 271 -0.11 5.33 -14.88
N VAL A 272 0.01 4.00 -14.99
CA VAL A 272 0.86 3.34 -15.99
C VAL A 272 0.52 3.75 -17.43
N GLN A 273 -0.74 4.06 -17.72
CA GLN A 273 -1.19 4.54 -19.02
C GLN A 273 -0.69 5.94 -19.36
N GLY A 274 -0.26 6.72 -18.37
CA GLY A 274 0.37 8.02 -18.58
C GLY A 274 1.82 7.93 -19.04
N ILE A 275 2.49 6.80 -18.81
CA ILE A 275 3.87 6.57 -19.22
C ILE A 275 3.90 6.29 -20.74
N PRO A 276 4.80 6.94 -21.51
CA PRO A 276 4.93 6.67 -22.94
C PRO A 276 5.13 5.17 -23.21
N PRO A 277 4.30 4.54 -24.06
CA PRO A 277 4.38 3.09 -24.30
C PRO A 277 5.74 2.64 -24.83
N HIS A 278 6.43 3.49 -25.59
CA HIS A 278 7.76 3.18 -26.11
C HIS A 278 8.85 3.24 -25.04
N TRP A 279 8.66 4.00 -23.94
CA TRP A 279 9.55 3.94 -22.77
C TRP A 279 9.38 2.60 -22.06
N LEU A 280 8.15 2.17 -21.82
CA LEU A 280 7.87 0.87 -21.20
C LEU A 280 8.40 -0.29 -22.04
N ALA A 281 8.33 -0.20 -23.37
CA ALA A 281 8.78 -1.24 -24.27
C ALA A 281 10.30 -1.46 -24.27
N CYS A 282 11.10 -0.42 -23.97
CA CYS A 282 12.56 -0.54 -23.88
C CYS A 282 13.09 -0.57 -22.44
N LEU A 283 12.25 -0.30 -21.43
CA LEU A 283 12.63 -0.29 -20.03
C LEU A 283 13.15 -1.67 -19.60
N HIS A 284 14.34 -1.70 -19.03
CA HIS A 284 14.93 -2.91 -18.52
C HIS A 284 14.11 -3.47 -17.34
N MET A 285 13.82 -4.77 -17.36
CA MET A 285 12.99 -5.45 -16.34
C MET A 285 11.56 -4.89 -16.17
N ALA A 286 10.96 -4.31 -17.21
CA ALA A 286 9.63 -3.70 -17.10
C ALA A 286 8.56 -4.70 -16.60
N GLU A 287 8.61 -5.95 -17.04
CA GLU A 287 7.65 -6.99 -16.64
C GLU A 287 7.81 -7.35 -15.15
N GLU A 288 9.04 -7.49 -14.67
CA GLU A 288 9.36 -7.79 -13.28
C GLU A 288 8.99 -6.63 -12.35
N ILE A 289 9.29 -5.38 -12.76
CA ILE A 289 8.89 -4.17 -12.05
C ILE A 289 7.35 -4.12 -11.93
N GLN A 290 6.64 -4.39 -13.04
CA GLN A 290 5.17 -4.41 -13.03
C GLN A 290 4.62 -5.52 -12.13
N ALA A 291 5.19 -6.73 -12.20
CA ALA A 291 4.79 -7.86 -11.37
C ALA A 291 5.01 -7.56 -9.88
N MET A 292 6.11 -6.89 -9.53
CA MET A 292 6.36 -6.44 -8.15
C MET A 292 5.28 -5.46 -7.70
N ALA A 293 4.90 -4.47 -8.52
CA ALA A 293 3.82 -3.54 -8.18
C ALA A 293 2.48 -4.29 -7.92
N ASP A 294 2.16 -5.30 -8.73
CA ASP A 294 0.98 -6.15 -8.54
C ASP A 294 1.02 -6.91 -7.21
N GLN A 295 2.18 -7.50 -6.88
CA GLN A 295 2.38 -8.23 -5.64
C GLN A 295 2.32 -7.31 -4.41
N LEU A 296 2.85 -6.09 -4.51
CA LEU A 296 2.76 -5.07 -3.46
C LEU A 296 1.31 -4.70 -3.17
N LEU A 297 0.46 -4.54 -4.21
CA LEU A 297 -0.97 -4.29 -4.01
C LEU A 297 -1.66 -5.47 -3.29
N GLN A 298 -1.39 -6.69 -3.72
CA GLN A 298 -1.95 -7.89 -3.09
C GLN A 298 -1.50 -8.04 -1.63
N ALA A 299 -0.25 -7.70 -1.32
CA ALA A 299 0.25 -7.67 0.05
C ALA A 299 -0.42 -6.58 0.89
N ALA A 300 -0.54 -5.36 0.37
CA ALA A 300 -1.19 -4.24 1.03
C ALA A 300 -2.66 -4.56 1.37
N GLN A 301 -3.40 -5.18 0.44
CA GLN A 301 -4.78 -5.62 0.67
C GLN A 301 -4.88 -6.69 1.76
N ARG A 302 -3.89 -7.57 1.89
CA ARG A 302 -3.83 -8.58 2.97
C ARG A 302 -3.51 -7.98 4.34
N GLN A 303 -2.84 -6.83 4.39
CA GLN A 303 -2.46 -6.15 5.63
C GLN A 303 -3.54 -5.21 6.17
N GLN A 304 -4.52 -4.85 5.35
CA GLN A 304 -5.61 -4.01 5.82
C GLN A 304 -6.38 -4.72 6.94
N PRO A 305 -6.56 -4.08 8.11
CA PRO A 305 -7.47 -4.62 9.11
C PRO A 305 -8.84 -4.77 8.46
N ALA A 306 -9.44 -5.95 8.58
CA ALA A 306 -10.75 -6.21 8.01
C ALA A 306 -11.71 -5.10 8.45
N ARG A 307 -12.40 -4.47 7.49
CA ARG A 307 -13.44 -3.49 7.81
C ARG A 307 -14.44 -4.19 8.74
N PRO A 308 -14.84 -3.57 9.86
CA PRO A 308 -15.78 -4.22 10.76
C PRO A 308 -17.10 -4.48 10.02
N LEU A 309 -17.60 -5.70 10.13
CA LEU A 309 -18.83 -6.18 9.53
C LEU A 309 -20.02 -5.62 10.30
N ASN A 310 -20.98 -5.03 9.59
CA ASN A 310 -22.25 -4.63 10.14
C ASN A 310 -23.23 -5.80 10.07
N GLY A 311 -24.14 -5.83 11.03
CA GLY A 311 -25.27 -6.73 10.98
C GLY A 311 -26.49 -6.17 11.66
N SER A 312 -27.64 -6.70 11.28
CA SER A 312 -28.93 -6.20 11.72
C SER A 312 -29.98 -7.31 11.78
N CYS A 313 -31.02 -7.08 12.59
CA CYS A 313 -32.21 -7.94 12.51
C CYS A 313 -33.01 -7.65 11.22
N LEU A 314 -33.98 -8.50 10.88
CA LEU A 314 -34.79 -8.36 9.67
C LEU A 314 -35.44 -6.97 9.53
N CYS A 315 -35.97 -6.40 10.62
CA CYS A 315 -36.58 -5.06 10.59
C CYS A 315 -35.56 -3.92 10.75
N ARG A 316 -34.25 -4.22 10.85
CA ARG A 316 -33.14 -3.29 11.10
C ARG A 316 -33.25 -2.44 12.37
N GLY A 317 -34.18 -2.79 13.26
CA GLY A 317 -34.39 -2.11 14.54
C GLY A 317 -33.24 -2.35 15.53
N VAL A 318 -32.65 -3.54 15.50
CA VAL A 318 -31.42 -3.89 16.26
C VAL A 318 -30.27 -3.98 15.27
N GLN A 319 -29.15 -3.31 15.59
CA GLN A 319 -27.95 -3.30 14.77
C GLN A 319 -26.71 -3.52 15.64
N TYR A 320 -25.69 -4.14 15.05
CA TYR A 320 -24.44 -4.45 15.70
C TYR A 320 -23.28 -4.34 14.70
N GLN A 321 -22.07 -4.34 15.24
CA GLN A 321 -20.84 -4.39 14.46
C GLN A 321 -19.90 -5.46 15.04
N VAL A 322 -19.19 -6.14 14.15
CA VAL A 322 -18.25 -7.21 14.43
C VAL A 322 -16.92 -6.88 13.76
N GLU A 323 -15.83 -6.79 14.51
CA GLU A 323 -14.51 -6.51 13.91
C GLU A 323 -14.03 -7.67 13.03
N ARG A 324 -14.24 -8.91 13.49
CA ARG A 324 -13.93 -10.15 12.76
C ARG A 324 -14.68 -11.35 13.34
N LEU A 325 -14.78 -12.43 12.56
CA LEU A 325 -15.21 -13.74 13.08
C LEU A 325 -13.98 -14.48 13.63
N ASP A 326 -13.94 -14.74 14.93
CA ASP A 326 -12.80 -15.38 15.61
C ASP A 326 -12.81 -16.90 15.52
N MET A 327 -13.92 -17.48 15.05
CA MET A 327 -14.07 -18.91 14.80
C MET A 327 -14.74 -19.14 13.45
N PRO A 328 -14.42 -20.24 12.74
CA PRO A 328 -15.01 -20.55 11.45
C PRO A 328 -16.53 -20.59 11.46
N ILE A 329 -17.13 -20.27 10.33
CA ILE A 329 -18.56 -20.47 10.11
C ILE A 329 -18.87 -21.97 10.14
N GLY A 330 -19.85 -22.37 10.94
CA GLY A 330 -20.35 -23.74 11.01
C GLY A 330 -21.88 -23.81 10.90
N HIS A 331 -22.37 -24.87 10.28
CA HIS A 331 -23.80 -25.17 10.20
C HIS A 331 -24.20 -26.11 11.34
N CYS A 332 -25.01 -25.61 12.27
CA CYS A 332 -25.48 -26.38 13.42
C CYS A 332 -26.88 -26.95 13.17
N HIS A 333 -26.97 -28.28 13.11
CA HIS A 333 -28.19 -29.04 12.81
C HIS A 333 -28.97 -29.48 14.06
N CYS A 334 -28.48 -29.15 15.25
CA CYS A 334 -29.12 -29.58 16.49
C CYS A 334 -30.57 -29.09 16.56
N GLN A 335 -31.44 -29.88 17.19
CA GLN A 335 -32.87 -29.59 17.26
C GLN A 335 -33.16 -28.19 17.83
N THR A 336 -32.38 -27.72 18.82
CA THR A 336 -32.56 -26.39 19.40
C THR A 336 -32.22 -25.26 18.42
N CYS A 337 -31.22 -25.43 17.56
CA CYS A 337 -30.89 -24.46 16.52
C CYS A 337 -31.95 -24.48 15.41
N ARG A 338 -32.35 -25.66 14.92
CA ARG A 338 -33.42 -25.74 13.90
C ARG A 338 -34.72 -25.10 14.37
N LYS A 339 -35.16 -25.41 15.59
CA LYS A 339 -36.41 -24.86 16.16
C LYS A 339 -36.32 -23.38 16.49
N ALA A 340 -35.21 -22.90 17.05
CA ALA A 340 -35.07 -21.47 17.39
C ALA A 340 -35.02 -20.57 16.15
N HIS A 341 -34.50 -21.06 15.03
CA HIS A 341 -34.35 -20.28 13.80
C HIS A 341 -35.42 -20.56 12.75
N ALA A 342 -36.32 -21.53 13.00
CA ALA A 342 -37.28 -22.04 12.02
C ALA A 342 -36.61 -22.38 10.67
N ALA A 343 -35.43 -23.02 10.73
CA ALA A 343 -34.57 -23.26 9.56
C ALA A 343 -34.00 -24.68 9.56
N ALA A 344 -33.55 -25.12 8.37
CA ALA A 344 -32.89 -26.42 8.17
C ALA A 344 -31.67 -26.62 9.07
N PHE A 345 -30.91 -25.56 9.31
CA PHE A 345 -29.80 -25.45 10.26
C PHE A 345 -29.58 -23.98 10.60
N ALA A 346 -28.76 -23.70 11.61
CA ALA A 346 -28.30 -22.34 11.89
C ALA A 346 -26.83 -22.17 11.50
N SER A 347 -26.53 -21.20 10.64
CA SER A 347 -25.17 -20.76 10.35
C SER A 347 -24.66 -19.87 11.47
N THR A 348 -23.57 -20.28 12.12
CA THR A 348 -23.03 -19.61 13.30
C THR A 348 -21.53 -19.47 13.24
N ALA A 349 -21.00 -18.41 13.83
CA ALA A 349 -19.58 -18.21 14.07
C ALA A 349 -19.36 -17.69 15.48
N GLY A 350 -18.21 -18.01 16.07
CA GLY A 350 -17.79 -17.45 17.34
C GLY A 350 -17.15 -16.08 17.14
N VAL A 351 -17.48 -15.14 18.00
CA VAL A 351 -16.91 -13.78 18.03
C VAL A 351 -16.51 -13.47 19.47
N MET A 352 -15.27 -13.07 19.70
CA MET A 352 -14.82 -12.61 21.01
C MET A 352 -15.61 -11.36 21.40
N ARG A 353 -15.93 -11.23 22.69
CA ARG A 353 -16.76 -10.11 23.16
C ARG A 353 -16.15 -8.75 22.85
N GLU A 354 -14.83 -8.64 22.88
CA GLU A 354 -14.11 -7.43 22.52
C GLU A 354 -14.27 -7.02 21.04
N HIS A 355 -14.56 -7.97 20.15
CA HIS A 355 -14.81 -7.70 18.73
C HIS A 355 -16.29 -7.49 18.40
N PHE A 356 -17.20 -7.59 19.37
CA PHE A 356 -18.64 -7.44 19.14
C PHE A 356 -19.18 -6.22 19.90
N ARG A 357 -19.95 -5.37 19.21
CA ARG A 357 -20.70 -4.30 19.87
C ARG A 357 -22.08 -4.09 19.28
N TRP A 358 -23.05 -3.81 20.14
CA TRP A 358 -24.34 -3.28 19.71
C TRP A 358 -24.17 -1.81 19.31
N THR A 359 -24.76 -1.42 18.19
CA THR A 359 -24.71 -0.04 17.69
C THR A 359 -26.06 0.65 17.79
N ARG A 360 -27.17 -0.11 17.81
CA ARG A 360 -28.54 0.42 17.93
C ARG A 360 -29.54 -0.64 18.42
N GLY A 361 -30.61 -0.21 19.07
CA GLY A 361 -31.80 -1.03 19.28
C GLY A 361 -31.72 -2.00 20.46
N GLN A 362 -30.83 -1.75 21.42
CA GLN A 362 -30.68 -2.61 22.61
C GLN A 362 -31.98 -2.70 23.42
N GLU A 363 -32.81 -1.67 23.39
CA GLU A 363 -34.15 -1.62 23.99
C GLU A 363 -35.15 -2.61 23.36
N LEU A 364 -34.93 -2.98 22.09
CA LEU A 364 -35.70 -3.97 21.34
C LEU A 364 -35.15 -5.39 21.51
N LEU A 365 -34.01 -5.56 22.19
CA LEU A 365 -33.41 -6.87 22.42
C LEU A 365 -34.16 -7.61 23.53
N ARG A 366 -34.50 -8.87 23.28
CA ARG A 366 -35.03 -9.79 24.27
C ARG A 366 -34.20 -11.05 24.28
N ALA A 367 -34.21 -11.76 25.41
CA ALA A 367 -33.48 -13.00 25.57
C ALA A 367 -34.34 -14.06 26.25
N PHE A 368 -34.09 -15.32 25.91
CA PHE A 368 -34.57 -16.46 26.68
C PHE A 368 -33.46 -17.48 26.87
N GLU A 369 -33.56 -18.24 27.95
CA GLU A 369 -32.63 -19.33 28.27
C GLU A 369 -33.04 -20.60 27.53
N SER A 370 -32.22 -21.02 26.55
CA SER A 370 -32.53 -22.18 25.71
C SER A 370 -32.01 -23.52 26.25
N SER A 371 -31.11 -23.44 27.23
CA SER A 371 -30.55 -24.55 28.01
C SER A 371 -29.83 -23.92 29.21
N PRO A 372 -29.59 -24.62 30.33
CA PRO A 372 -28.93 -24.04 31.51
C PRO A 372 -27.68 -23.23 31.15
N GLY A 373 -27.69 -21.94 31.47
CA GLY A 373 -26.66 -20.94 31.22
C GLY A 373 -26.52 -20.44 29.78
N LYS A 374 -27.43 -20.77 28.85
CA LYS A 374 -27.35 -20.37 27.43
C LYS A 374 -28.49 -19.44 27.02
N LEU A 375 -28.19 -18.15 26.96
CA LEU A 375 -29.11 -17.11 26.53
C LEU A 375 -29.09 -16.96 25.01
N ARG A 376 -30.27 -16.83 24.40
CA ARG A 376 -30.44 -16.51 22.98
C ARG A 376 -31.09 -15.14 22.87
N HIS A 377 -30.43 -14.23 22.17
CA HIS A 377 -30.88 -12.86 21.97
C HIS A 377 -31.54 -12.70 20.62
N PHE A 378 -32.69 -12.01 20.61
CA PHE A 378 -33.50 -11.80 19.42
C PHE A 378 -34.20 -10.44 19.47
N CYS A 379 -34.57 -9.93 18.30
CA CYS A 379 -35.34 -8.70 18.18
C CYS A 379 -36.81 -8.95 18.58
N SER A 380 -37.36 -8.14 19.49
CA SER A 380 -38.76 -8.24 19.92
C SER A 380 -39.77 -7.89 18.84
N VAL A 381 -39.35 -7.19 17.77
CA VAL A 381 -40.22 -6.72 16.70
C VAL A 381 -40.35 -7.76 15.58
N CYS A 382 -39.23 -8.28 15.08
CA CYS A 382 -39.23 -9.20 13.94
C CYS A 382 -38.87 -10.65 14.30
N GLY A 383 -38.48 -10.92 15.54
CA GLY A 383 -38.10 -12.26 15.98
C GLY A 383 -36.73 -12.76 15.50
N SER A 384 -35.99 -11.99 14.68
CA SER A 384 -34.65 -12.42 14.23
C SER A 384 -33.73 -12.66 15.41
N HIS A 385 -33.18 -13.87 15.46
CA HIS A 385 -32.14 -14.26 16.41
C HIS A 385 -30.78 -13.74 15.93
N LEU A 386 -30.07 -13.02 16.79
CA LEU A 386 -28.84 -12.29 16.43
C LEU A 386 -27.60 -12.94 17.02
N LEU A 387 -27.66 -13.34 18.29
CA LEU A 387 -26.56 -14.06 18.95
C LEU A 387 -27.06 -14.98 20.05
N ALA A 388 -26.21 -15.92 20.46
CA ALA A 388 -26.37 -16.66 21.71
C ALA A 388 -25.10 -16.54 22.55
N GLU A 389 -25.23 -16.62 23.86
CA GLU A 389 -24.10 -16.52 24.76
C GLU A 389 -24.27 -17.41 25.98
N ARG A 390 -23.16 -17.67 26.65
CA ARG A 390 -23.14 -18.10 28.04
C ARG A 390 -22.45 -16.99 28.84
N PRO A 391 -23.11 -16.36 29.83
CA PRO A 391 -22.46 -15.36 30.67
C PRO A 391 -21.16 -15.90 31.26
N GLY A 392 -20.07 -15.14 31.18
CA GLY A 392 -18.73 -15.54 31.64
C GLY A 392 -17.84 -16.24 30.61
N GLN A 393 -18.37 -16.68 29.45
CA GLN A 393 -17.53 -17.11 28.33
C GLN A 393 -16.96 -15.89 27.57
N PRO A 394 -15.72 -15.96 27.04
CA PRO A 394 -15.05 -14.83 26.38
C PRO A 394 -15.64 -14.49 25.01
N HIS A 395 -16.49 -15.36 24.46
CA HIS A 395 -17.08 -15.21 23.13
C HIS A 395 -18.60 -15.29 23.16
N VAL A 396 -19.21 -14.73 22.11
CA VAL A 396 -20.61 -14.92 21.73
C VAL A 396 -20.69 -15.78 20.48
N ILE A 397 -21.83 -16.44 20.28
CA ILE A 397 -22.13 -17.22 19.07
C ILE A 397 -23.06 -16.38 18.20
N LEU A 398 -22.47 -15.73 17.19
CA LEU A 398 -23.18 -14.89 16.23
C LEU A 398 -24.01 -15.73 15.27
N ARG A 399 -25.14 -15.19 14.82
CA ARG A 399 -25.92 -15.72 13.71
C ARG A 399 -25.43 -15.07 12.43
N VAL A 400 -24.70 -15.84 11.62
CA VAL A 400 -24.03 -15.32 10.42
C VAL A 400 -25.05 -14.77 9.41
N ALA A 401 -26.24 -15.38 9.36
CA ALA A 401 -27.33 -14.94 8.49
C ALA A 401 -27.92 -13.55 8.82
N THR A 402 -27.51 -12.91 9.93
CA THR A 402 -27.91 -11.53 10.27
C THR A 402 -26.82 -10.50 9.98
N LEU A 403 -25.69 -10.89 9.37
CA LEU A 403 -24.72 -9.94 8.83
C LEU A 403 -25.32 -9.22 7.61
N ASP A 404 -25.12 -7.91 7.54
CA ASP A 404 -25.47 -7.09 6.38
C ASP A 404 -24.32 -7.10 5.35
N ASP A 405 -23.09 -7.24 5.84
CA ASP A 405 -21.87 -7.30 5.04
C ASP A 405 -21.41 -8.76 4.82
N ASP A 406 -20.76 -9.03 3.67
CA ASP A 406 -20.15 -10.34 3.39
C ASP A 406 -18.89 -10.54 4.26
N PRO A 407 -18.83 -11.56 5.13
CA PRO A 407 -17.65 -11.85 5.94
C PRO A 407 -16.46 -12.38 5.13
N GLY A 408 -16.62 -12.68 3.83
CA GLY A 408 -15.59 -13.25 2.98
C GLY A 408 -15.16 -14.66 3.38
N GLN A 409 -15.98 -15.35 4.19
CA GLN A 409 -15.72 -16.68 4.71
C GLN A 409 -16.83 -17.64 4.30
N THR A 410 -16.46 -18.86 3.94
CA THR A 410 -17.41 -19.96 3.71
C THR A 410 -17.52 -20.88 4.93
N PRO A 411 -18.67 -21.54 5.14
CA PRO A 411 -18.83 -22.57 6.16
C PRO A 411 -17.78 -23.68 6.03
N GLN A 412 -17.18 -24.10 7.16
CA GLN A 412 -16.14 -25.13 7.18
C GLN A 412 -16.63 -26.48 7.73
N VAL A 413 -17.75 -26.52 8.45
CA VAL A 413 -18.20 -27.74 9.13
C VAL A 413 -19.72 -27.78 9.30
N HIS A 414 -20.28 -28.99 9.22
CA HIS A 414 -21.62 -29.33 9.70
C HIS A 414 -21.50 -30.06 11.03
N ILE A 415 -22.15 -29.56 12.08
CA ILE A 415 -22.14 -30.17 13.42
C ILE A 415 -23.56 -30.55 13.85
N TRP A 416 -23.66 -31.58 14.69
CA TRP A 416 -24.93 -32.15 15.18
C TRP A 416 -25.83 -32.76 14.10
N THR A 417 -25.24 -33.28 13.01
CA THR A 417 -25.95 -33.99 11.92
C THR A 417 -26.63 -35.28 12.38
N ALA A 418 -26.26 -35.83 13.54
CA ALA A 418 -27.03 -36.91 14.18
C ALA A 418 -28.49 -36.51 14.51
N HIS A 419 -28.81 -35.22 14.53
CA HIS A 419 -30.16 -34.69 14.71
C HIS A 419 -30.84 -34.36 13.37
N ASP A 420 -30.24 -34.73 12.24
CA ASP A 420 -30.84 -34.54 10.92
C ASP A 420 -32.13 -35.35 10.80
N VAL A 421 -32.96 -34.93 9.86
CA VAL A 421 -34.28 -35.51 9.61
C VAL A 421 -34.43 -35.74 8.12
N PRO A 422 -35.26 -36.71 7.69
CA PRO A 422 -35.31 -37.13 6.29
C PRO A 422 -35.59 -35.99 5.29
N TRP A 423 -36.36 -34.97 5.68
CA TRP A 423 -36.69 -33.83 4.82
C TRP A 423 -35.52 -32.85 4.57
N LEU A 424 -34.35 -33.05 5.17
CA LEU A 424 -33.13 -32.28 4.87
C LEU A 424 -32.36 -32.81 3.65
N ALA A 425 -32.69 -34.01 3.15
CA ALA A 425 -32.03 -34.60 1.99
C ALA A 425 -32.37 -33.81 0.71
N HIS A 426 -31.35 -33.32 -0.02
CA HIS A 426 -31.54 -32.40 -1.15
C HIS A 426 -30.55 -32.59 -2.32
N GLU A 427 -29.76 -33.67 -2.32
CA GLU A 427 -28.76 -33.93 -3.37
C GLU A 427 -29.38 -34.26 -4.74
N ALA A 428 -30.53 -34.92 -4.75
CA ALA A 428 -31.21 -35.37 -5.98
C ALA A 428 -32.41 -34.49 -6.39
N LEU A 429 -32.51 -33.27 -5.85
CA LEU A 429 -33.63 -32.36 -6.14
C LEU A 429 -33.31 -31.40 -7.28
N GLU A 430 -34.31 -31.09 -8.09
CA GLU A 430 -34.24 -30.05 -9.11
C GLU A 430 -33.95 -28.67 -8.48
N ARG A 431 -33.15 -27.86 -9.18
CA ARG A 431 -32.73 -26.54 -8.70
C ARG A 431 -32.99 -25.50 -9.78
N TRP A 432 -33.55 -24.38 -9.35
CA TRP A 432 -33.84 -23.24 -10.20
C TRP A 432 -33.16 -22.01 -9.59
N PRO A 433 -32.56 -21.12 -10.40
CA PRO A 433 -31.94 -19.90 -9.88
C PRO A 433 -32.97 -18.96 -9.22
N GLU A 434 -34.23 -19.04 -9.65
CA GLU A 434 -35.35 -18.27 -9.12
C GLU A 434 -36.60 -19.16 -8.97
N TRP A 435 -37.80 -18.64 -9.26
CA TRP A 435 -39.02 -19.43 -9.28
C TRP A 435 -38.97 -20.56 -10.33
N GLN A 436 -39.70 -21.64 -10.03
CA GLN A 436 -39.92 -22.70 -11.01
C GLN A 436 -40.65 -22.10 -12.23
N PRO A 437 -40.25 -22.44 -13.47
CA PRO A 437 -40.79 -21.82 -14.68
C PRO A 437 -42.31 -21.93 -14.87
N SER A 438 -42.96 -22.89 -14.22
CA SER A 438 -44.41 -23.15 -14.34
C SER A 438 -45.26 -22.43 -13.29
N ARG A 439 -44.68 -21.48 -12.54
CA ARG A 439 -45.32 -20.80 -11.42
C ARG A 439 -45.41 -19.30 -11.72
N ASP A 440 -46.26 -18.95 -12.68
CA ASP A 440 -46.67 -17.56 -12.95
C ASP A 440 -47.43 -16.95 -11.76
#